data_AF-A0A7J9JSU6-F1
#
_entry.id   AF-A0A7J9JSU6-F1
#
_cell.length_a   1.000
_cell.length_b   1.000
_cell.length_c   1.000
_cell.angle_alpha   90.00
_cell.angle_beta   90.00
_cell.angle_gamma   90.00
#
_symmetry.space_group_name_H-M   'P 1'
#
loop_
_entity.id
_entity.type
_entity.pdbx_description
1 polymer ?
#
loop_
_entity_poly.entity_id
_entity_poly.type
_entity_poly.pdbx_seq_one_letter_code
_entity_poly.pdbx_strand_id
1 'polypeptide(L)'
;MALAEKLRSDYEFGHTLDAKHLPRGESSVTGPVVRLFKPFDELFVDFKDFNVEALEKFVAESSMPLVTLFNKDPSNHPFVIKFYNSPNAKAMLFANLSVEGIDSLTSKYREVAEQYKGQGIGFLLGDLEASQAAFQYFGVQESQVPLIIIQNNDGKKYLKPNLQANDIAPFVKDYKEGKVPPYLKSEPIPEENKEPVKVVVADTLEDMVFKSGKN
;
A
#
# COMPACT_ATOMS: atom_id res chain seq x y z
N MET A 1 8.19 30.17 9.36
CA MET A 1 7.59 29.68 10.62
C MET A 1 6.17 29.15 10.42
N ALA A 2 5.38 29.68 9.49
CA ALA A 2 4.01 29.22 9.22
C ALA A 2 3.84 27.70 9.00
N LEU A 3 4.73 27.05 8.23
CA LEU A 3 4.67 25.60 8.03
C LEU A 3 4.85 24.81 9.33
N ALA A 4 5.85 25.19 10.13
CA ALA A 4 6.14 24.52 11.39
C ALA A 4 4.97 24.67 12.37
N GLU A 5 4.34 25.85 12.45
CA GLU A 5 3.16 26.04 13.30
C GLU A 5 1.99 25.13 12.92
N LYS A 6 1.80 24.88 11.62
CA LYS A 6 0.76 23.96 11.12
C LYS A 6 1.08 22.49 11.37
N LEU A 7 2.33 22.08 11.16
CA LEU A 7 2.72 20.66 11.08
C LEU A 7 3.50 20.15 12.31
N ARG A 8 3.77 20.98 13.31
CA ARG A 8 4.53 20.62 14.53
C ARG A 8 3.95 19.47 15.35
N SER A 9 2.67 19.15 15.18
CA SER A 9 2.03 18.02 15.85
C SER A 9 2.45 16.68 15.24
N ASP A 10 2.81 16.68 13.96
CA ASP A 10 3.09 15.48 13.17
C ASP A 10 4.57 15.32 12.81
N TYR A 11 5.33 16.43 12.83
CA TYR A 11 6.74 16.47 12.42
C TYR A 11 7.59 17.32 13.37
N GLU A 12 8.83 16.89 13.55
CA GLU A 12 9.86 17.67 14.23
C GLU A 12 10.52 18.65 13.25
N PHE A 13 10.67 19.91 13.67
CA PHE A 13 11.27 20.96 12.87
C PHE A 13 12.57 21.46 13.52
N GLY A 14 13.60 21.62 12.71
CA GLY A 14 14.85 22.27 13.07
C GLY A 14 15.24 23.29 11.99
N HIS A 15 16.06 24.27 12.37
CA HIS A 15 16.69 25.18 11.42
C HIS A 15 18.13 25.45 11.84
N THR A 16 19.00 25.68 10.85
CA THR A 16 20.39 26.09 11.06
C THR A 16 20.77 27.10 9.98
N LEU A 17 21.65 28.04 10.33
CA LEU A 17 22.29 28.94 9.37
C LEU A 17 23.64 28.40 8.87
N ASP A 18 24.19 27.39 9.55
CA ASP A 18 25.42 26.71 9.15
C ASP A 18 25.09 25.33 8.56
N ALA A 19 25.38 25.17 7.27
CA ALA A 19 25.17 23.94 6.53
C ALA A 19 25.97 22.76 7.08
N LYS A 20 27.07 23.00 7.82
CA LYS A 20 27.89 21.95 8.44
C LYS A 20 27.13 21.13 9.48
N HIS A 21 26.08 21.71 10.07
CA HIS A 21 25.24 21.01 11.03
C HIS A 21 24.12 20.18 10.39
N LEU A 22 23.96 20.24 9.06
CA LEU A 22 22.94 19.49 8.36
C LEU A 22 23.40 18.03 8.17
N PRO A 23 22.72 17.04 8.78
CA PRO A 23 23.06 15.64 8.57
C PRO A 23 22.99 15.28 7.09
N ARG A 24 23.94 14.45 6.62
CA ARG A 24 24.07 14.06 5.20
C ARG A 24 24.19 15.24 4.22
N GLY A 25 24.59 16.41 4.73
CA GLY A 25 24.73 17.66 3.97
C GLY A 25 26.19 18.04 3.75
N GLU A 26 27.08 17.04 3.68
CA GLU A 26 28.53 17.20 3.63
C GLU A 26 28.93 18.23 2.55
N SER A 27 29.30 19.43 3.01
CA SER A 27 29.99 20.53 2.31
C SER A 27 29.37 21.09 1.02
N SER A 28 28.25 20.56 0.53
CA SER A 28 27.73 20.80 -0.83
C SER A 28 26.34 21.45 -0.89
N VAL A 29 25.73 21.71 0.27
CA VAL A 29 24.41 22.36 0.34
C VAL A 29 24.58 23.88 0.21
N THR A 30 24.28 24.39 -0.98
CA THR A 30 24.39 25.82 -1.32
C THR A 30 23.01 26.48 -1.35
N GLY A 31 22.81 27.50 -0.52
CA GLY A 31 21.62 28.34 -0.48
C GLY A 31 20.56 27.92 0.56
N PRO A 32 19.44 28.65 0.65
CA PRO A 32 18.32 28.24 1.49
C PRO A 32 17.74 26.93 0.93
N VAL A 33 17.51 25.96 1.82
CA VAL A 33 16.89 24.66 1.48
C VAL A 33 16.04 24.19 2.64
N VAL A 34 14.94 23.49 2.33
CA VAL A 34 14.22 22.65 3.28
C VAL A 34 14.61 21.21 3.00
N ARG A 35 15.16 20.53 4.00
CA ARG A 35 15.50 19.10 3.93
C ARG A 35 14.55 18.30 4.80
N LEU A 36 13.83 17.37 4.19
CA LEU A 36 13.03 16.37 4.91
C LEU A 36 13.90 15.13 5.14
N PHE A 37 14.03 14.71 6.39
CA PHE A 37 14.70 13.46 6.75
C PHE A 37 13.69 12.34 6.88
N LYS A 38 14.04 11.14 6.39
CA LYS A 38 13.19 9.96 6.41
C LYS A 38 14.02 8.68 6.65
N PRO A 39 13.49 7.65 7.31
CA PRO A 39 14.21 6.40 7.55
C PRO A 39 14.13 5.40 6.38
N PHE A 40 13.58 5.81 5.24
CA PHE A 40 13.32 4.97 4.06
C PHE A 40 13.73 5.67 2.76
N ASP A 41 13.75 4.91 1.66
CA ASP A 41 14.15 5.36 0.32
C ASP A 41 15.50 6.12 0.33
N GLU A 42 15.58 7.33 -0.22
CA GLU A 42 16.82 8.12 -0.31
C GLU A 42 17.26 8.73 1.03
N LEU A 43 16.52 8.45 2.11
CA LEU A 43 16.74 8.88 3.49
C LEU A 43 16.68 10.39 3.76
N PHE A 44 16.72 11.22 2.73
CA PHE A 44 16.37 12.63 2.76
C PHE A 44 15.90 13.10 1.40
N VAL A 45 15.23 14.24 1.36
CA VAL A 45 14.94 14.96 0.11
C VAL A 45 15.01 16.46 0.34
N ASP A 46 15.61 17.16 -0.61
CA ASP A 46 15.76 18.61 -0.59
C ASP A 46 14.67 19.29 -1.41
N PHE A 47 14.21 20.43 -0.92
CA PHE A 47 13.20 21.26 -1.55
C PHE A 47 13.57 22.73 -1.45
N LYS A 48 13.34 23.48 -2.53
CA LYS A 48 13.79 24.87 -2.70
C LYS A 48 12.65 25.85 -2.98
N ASP A 49 11.42 25.38 -3.06
CA ASP A 49 10.25 26.27 -3.09
C ASP A 49 9.81 26.53 -1.64
N PHE A 50 9.77 27.80 -1.26
CA PHE A 50 9.45 28.26 0.09
C PHE A 50 8.00 28.73 0.23
N ASN A 51 7.19 28.58 -0.81
CA ASN A 51 5.75 28.75 -0.69
C ASN A 51 5.19 27.71 0.31
N VAL A 52 4.34 28.17 1.23
CA VAL A 52 3.83 27.33 2.33
C VAL A 52 2.99 26.15 1.79
N GLU A 53 2.16 26.38 0.78
CA GLU A 53 1.32 25.33 0.18
C GLU A 53 2.18 24.31 -0.57
N ALA A 54 3.20 24.78 -1.29
CA ALA A 54 4.17 23.91 -1.97
C ALA A 54 4.95 23.04 -0.96
N LEU A 55 5.35 23.61 0.17
CA LEU A 55 6.01 22.90 1.26
C LEU A 55 5.09 21.88 1.94
N GLU A 56 3.83 22.23 2.21
CA GLU A 56 2.83 21.31 2.76
C GLU A 56 2.65 20.09 1.85
N LYS A 57 2.50 20.32 0.55
CA LYS A 57 2.40 19.25 -0.45
C LYS A 57 3.68 18.41 -0.50
N PHE A 58 4.85 19.05 -0.53
CA PHE A 58 6.14 18.38 -0.52
C PHE A 58 6.32 17.46 0.69
N VAL A 59 6.00 17.92 1.90
CA VAL A 59 6.07 17.10 3.13
C VAL A 59 5.07 15.95 3.06
N ALA A 60 3.83 16.19 2.61
CA ALA A 60 2.83 15.15 2.49
C ALA A 60 3.27 14.04 1.51
N GLU A 61 3.79 14.40 0.34
CA GLU A 61 4.22 13.45 -0.69
C GLU A 61 5.53 12.73 -0.32
N SER A 62 6.46 13.42 0.35
CA SER A 62 7.80 12.89 0.64
C SER A 62 7.89 12.13 1.96
N SER A 63 6.89 12.27 2.84
CA SER A 63 6.82 11.59 4.14
C SER A 63 6.17 10.21 4.08
N MET A 64 5.75 9.76 2.90
CA MET A 64 5.27 8.40 2.65
C MET A 64 6.35 7.59 1.92
N PRO A 65 6.65 6.36 2.37
CA PRO A 65 7.51 5.45 1.61
C PRO A 65 6.94 5.16 0.23
N LEU A 66 7.81 4.93 -0.75
CA LEU A 66 7.40 4.42 -2.05
C LEU A 66 6.59 3.11 -1.93
N VAL A 67 7.09 2.19 -1.10
CA VAL A 67 6.40 0.97 -0.69
C VAL A 67 6.38 0.94 0.83
N THR A 68 5.18 1.00 1.41
CA THR A 68 5.01 0.95 2.86
C THR A 68 5.18 -0.48 3.35
N LEU A 69 6.08 -0.72 4.30
CA LEU A 69 6.27 -2.03 4.91
C LEU A 69 5.26 -2.23 6.04
N PHE A 70 4.54 -3.35 6.04
CA PHE A 70 3.66 -3.76 7.13
C PHE A 70 4.15 -5.07 7.72
N ASN A 71 4.78 -4.98 8.89
CA ASN A 71 5.33 -6.12 9.63
C ASN A 71 5.11 -5.91 11.13
N LYS A 72 5.72 -6.75 11.98
CA LYS A 72 5.61 -6.64 13.45
C LYS A 72 6.43 -5.50 14.06
N ASP A 73 7.21 -4.75 13.27
CA ASP A 73 8.02 -3.64 13.77
C ASP A 73 7.15 -2.39 13.96
N PRO A 74 6.97 -1.90 15.20
CA PRO A 74 6.14 -0.73 15.48
C PRO A 74 6.60 0.56 14.79
N SER A 75 7.88 0.66 14.41
CA SER A 75 8.40 1.83 13.69
C SER A 75 7.73 2.03 12.32
N ASN A 76 7.15 0.97 11.76
CA ASN A 76 6.42 1.03 10.49
C ASN A 76 4.96 1.45 10.64
N HIS A 77 4.37 1.36 11.85
CA HIS A 77 2.95 1.63 12.08
C HIS A 77 2.50 3.03 11.61
N PRO A 78 3.24 4.13 11.86
CA PRO A 78 2.83 5.46 11.39
C PRO A 78 2.68 5.53 9.86
N PHE A 79 3.55 4.83 9.11
CA PHE A 79 3.49 4.80 7.65
C PHE A 79 2.32 3.96 7.15
N VAL A 80 2.01 2.85 7.82
CA VAL A 80 0.83 2.03 7.53
C VAL A 80 -0.46 2.83 7.75
N ILE A 81 -0.56 3.60 8.85
CA ILE A 81 -1.71 4.48 9.10
C ILE A 81 -1.83 5.54 7.99
N LYS A 82 -0.74 6.21 7.63
CA LYS A 82 -0.72 7.18 6.52
C LYS A 82 -1.14 6.54 5.20
N PHE A 83 -0.67 5.34 4.89
CA PHE A 83 -1.05 4.59 3.71
C PHE A 83 -2.58 4.37 3.66
N TYR A 84 -3.18 3.89 4.74
CA TYR A 84 -4.62 3.62 4.79
C TYR A 84 -5.49 4.89 4.77
N ASN A 85 -4.98 5.99 5.32
CA ASN A 85 -5.66 7.30 5.30
C ASN A 85 -5.45 8.06 3.97
N SER A 86 -4.53 7.63 3.12
CA SER A 86 -4.32 8.26 1.82
C SER A 86 -5.53 8.06 0.90
N PRO A 87 -5.85 9.03 0.03
CA PRO A 87 -6.97 8.93 -0.92
C PRO A 87 -6.64 8.05 -2.14
N ASN A 88 -5.50 7.36 -2.13
CA ASN A 88 -5.05 6.54 -3.25
C ASN A 88 -5.68 5.16 -3.20
N ALA A 89 -5.84 4.53 -4.36
CA ALA A 89 -6.09 3.10 -4.41
C ALA A 89 -4.96 2.34 -3.69
N LYS A 90 -5.29 1.26 -2.99
CA LYS A 90 -4.38 0.53 -2.10
C LYS A 90 -3.96 -0.75 -2.78
N ALA A 91 -2.78 -0.79 -3.38
CA ALA A 91 -2.15 -2.03 -3.81
C ALA A 91 -1.40 -2.62 -2.63
N MET A 92 -1.81 -3.80 -2.16
CA MET A 92 -1.24 -4.50 -1.01
C MET A 92 -0.72 -5.85 -1.49
N LEU A 93 0.60 -6.04 -1.47
CA LEU A 93 1.26 -7.32 -1.71
C LEU A 93 1.52 -8.00 -0.36
N PHE A 94 1.03 -9.21 -0.18
CA PHE A 94 1.29 -10.02 1.00
C PHE A 94 2.19 -11.19 0.65
N ALA A 95 3.27 -11.37 1.39
CA ALA A 95 4.24 -12.43 1.18
C ALA A 95 4.91 -12.85 2.50
N ASN A 96 5.48 -14.05 2.54
CA ASN A 96 6.41 -14.42 3.61
C ASN A 96 7.76 -13.75 3.29
N LEU A 97 8.15 -12.74 4.07
CA LEU A 97 9.39 -11.98 3.79
C LEU A 97 10.65 -12.69 4.30
N SER A 98 10.49 -13.82 5.01
CA SER A 98 11.60 -14.57 5.61
C SER A 98 12.11 -15.72 4.72
N VAL A 99 11.50 -15.97 3.55
CA VAL A 99 11.90 -17.06 2.66
C VAL A 99 12.91 -16.62 1.60
N GLU A 100 13.82 -17.52 1.24
CA GLU A 100 14.76 -17.30 0.14
C GLU A 100 14.03 -17.15 -1.20
N GLY A 101 14.50 -16.24 -2.05
CA GLY A 101 13.94 -15.98 -3.39
C GLY A 101 12.85 -14.92 -3.46
N ILE A 102 12.42 -14.36 -2.32
CA ILE A 102 11.41 -13.30 -2.27
C ILE A 102 11.89 -11.98 -2.87
N ASP A 103 13.21 -11.77 -2.96
CA ASP A 103 13.84 -10.55 -3.47
C ASP A 103 13.39 -10.20 -4.90
N SER A 104 13.20 -11.22 -5.74
CA SER A 104 12.74 -11.01 -7.12
C SER A 104 11.32 -10.42 -7.16
N LEU A 105 10.44 -10.91 -6.28
CA LEU A 105 9.07 -10.46 -6.15
C LEU A 105 9.01 -9.04 -5.57
N THR A 106 9.74 -8.77 -4.48
CA THR A 106 9.74 -7.47 -3.81
C THR A 106 10.43 -6.40 -4.65
N SER A 107 11.53 -6.73 -5.34
CA SER A 107 12.20 -5.84 -6.28
C SER A 107 11.26 -5.47 -7.43
N LYS A 108 10.60 -6.47 -8.03
CA LYS A 108 9.67 -6.20 -9.13
C LYS A 108 8.46 -5.38 -8.68
N TYR A 109 7.97 -5.63 -7.47
CA TYR A 109 6.91 -4.82 -6.87
C TYR A 109 7.33 -3.37 -6.66
N ARG A 110 8.56 -3.13 -6.19
CA ARG A 110 9.12 -1.79 -6.02
C ARG A 110 9.29 -1.07 -7.36
N GLU A 111 9.81 -1.74 -8.39
CA GLU A 111 9.91 -1.17 -9.75
C GLU A 111 8.54 -0.70 -10.27
N VAL A 112 7.49 -1.51 -10.07
CA VAL A 112 6.12 -1.14 -10.45
C VAL A 112 5.64 0.05 -9.62
N ALA A 113 5.93 0.08 -8.32
CA ALA A 113 5.59 1.22 -7.47
C ALA A 113 6.22 2.54 -7.97
N GLU A 114 7.47 2.51 -8.45
CA GLU A 114 8.13 3.68 -9.05
C GLU A 114 7.40 4.16 -10.30
N GLN A 115 7.02 3.24 -11.19
CA GLN A 115 6.32 3.57 -12.44
C GLN A 115 4.97 4.24 -12.19
N TYR A 116 4.26 3.84 -11.13
CA TYR A 116 2.93 4.36 -10.79
C TYR A 116 2.94 5.45 -9.72
N LYS A 117 4.12 5.96 -9.33
CA LYS A 117 4.24 7.05 -8.37
C LYS A 117 3.46 8.27 -8.83
N GLY A 118 2.62 8.83 -7.95
CA GLY A 118 1.78 9.99 -8.25
C GLY A 118 0.56 9.69 -9.12
N GLN A 119 0.33 8.45 -9.54
CA GLN A 119 -0.82 8.07 -10.38
C GLN A 119 -2.03 7.61 -9.57
N GLY A 120 -2.21 8.09 -8.33
CA GLY A 120 -3.38 7.78 -7.50
C GLY A 120 -3.46 6.32 -7.00
N ILE A 121 -2.32 5.64 -6.87
CA ILE A 121 -2.20 4.30 -6.29
C ILE A 121 -1.00 4.26 -5.34
N GLY A 122 -1.23 3.76 -4.13
CA GLY A 122 -0.20 3.53 -3.12
C GLY A 122 0.14 2.05 -3.03
N PHE A 123 1.37 1.75 -2.61
CA PHE A 123 1.88 0.38 -2.50
C PHE A 123 2.24 0.04 -1.06
N LEU A 124 1.83 -1.15 -0.62
CA LEU A 124 2.12 -1.71 0.70
C LEU A 124 2.60 -3.15 0.55
N LEU A 125 3.70 -3.48 1.21
CA LEU A 125 4.24 -4.84 1.32
C LEU A 125 3.98 -5.36 2.73
N GLY A 126 3.07 -6.32 2.87
CA GLY A 126 2.69 -6.93 4.12
C GLY A 126 3.40 -8.26 4.34
N ASP A 127 4.04 -8.41 5.49
CA ASP A 127 4.54 -9.69 5.96
C ASP A 127 3.39 -10.60 6.37
N LEU A 128 3.51 -11.89 6.03
CA LEU A 128 2.50 -12.91 6.30
C LEU A 128 2.08 -12.96 7.77
N GLU A 129 3.04 -12.93 8.70
CA GLU A 129 2.73 -13.09 10.12
C GLU A 129 1.99 -11.88 10.70
N ALA A 130 2.24 -10.68 10.17
CA ALA A 130 1.58 -9.45 10.60
C ALA A 130 0.19 -9.25 9.97
N SER A 131 -0.12 -9.99 8.90
CA SER A 131 -1.24 -9.67 8.00
C SER A 131 -2.51 -10.52 8.18
N GLN A 132 -2.58 -11.32 9.25
CA GLN A 132 -3.70 -12.24 9.50
C GLN A 132 -5.07 -11.54 9.57
N ALA A 133 -5.14 -10.36 10.19
CA ALA A 133 -6.37 -9.57 10.24
C ALA A 133 -6.79 -9.07 8.84
N ALA A 134 -5.82 -8.72 7.99
CA ALA A 134 -6.09 -8.37 6.61
C ALA A 134 -6.65 -9.58 5.85
N PHE A 135 -6.12 -10.79 6.09
CA PHE A 135 -6.58 -12.00 5.40
C PHE A 135 -8.03 -12.33 5.74
N GLN A 136 -8.42 -12.21 7.01
CA GLN A 136 -9.81 -12.35 7.42
C GLN A 136 -10.73 -11.29 6.79
N TYR A 137 -10.28 -10.03 6.74
CA TYR A 137 -11.04 -8.94 6.13
C TYR A 137 -11.23 -9.13 4.62
N PHE A 138 -10.19 -9.60 3.92
CA PHE A 138 -10.22 -9.84 2.48
C PHE A 138 -10.78 -11.22 2.12
N GLY A 139 -10.91 -12.16 3.05
CA GLY A 139 -11.35 -13.52 2.77
C GLY A 139 -10.34 -14.34 1.96
N VAL A 140 -9.05 -14.09 2.19
CA VAL A 140 -7.95 -14.83 1.56
C VAL A 140 -7.27 -15.77 2.55
N GLN A 141 -6.62 -16.79 2.04
CA GLN A 141 -5.94 -17.84 2.81
C GLN A 141 -4.43 -17.77 2.63
N GLU A 142 -3.67 -18.25 3.62
CA GLU A 142 -2.20 -18.30 3.54
C GLU A 142 -1.69 -19.13 2.37
N SER A 143 -2.44 -20.17 1.97
CA SER A 143 -2.12 -21.01 0.80
C SER A 143 -2.13 -20.26 -0.53
N GLN A 144 -2.69 -19.05 -0.57
CA GLN A 144 -2.71 -18.19 -1.75
C GLN A 144 -1.52 -17.23 -1.83
N VAL A 145 -0.67 -17.20 -0.79
CA VAL A 145 0.47 -16.30 -0.69
C VAL A 145 1.65 -16.84 -1.52
N PRO A 146 2.39 -16.00 -2.26
CA PRO A 146 2.24 -14.54 -2.36
C PRO A 146 0.97 -14.10 -3.09
N LEU A 147 0.34 -13.02 -2.65
CA LEU A 147 -0.87 -12.47 -3.31
C LEU A 147 -0.86 -10.96 -3.32
N ILE A 148 -1.50 -10.37 -4.33
CA ILE A 148 -1.73 -8.92 -4.40
C ILE A 148 -3.22 -8.63 -4.39
N ILE A 149 -3.60 -7.64 -3.59
CA ILE A 149 -4.95 -7.09 -3.52
C ILE A 149 -4.88 -5.62 -3.85
N ILE A 150 -5.67 -5.17 -4.82
CA ILE A 150 -5.91 -3.75 -5.05
C ILE A 150 -7.30 -3.40 -4.53
N GLN A 151 -7.39 -2.44 -3.63
CA GLN A 151 -8.66 -1.85 -3.21
C GLN A 151 -8.77 -0.44 -3.77
N ASN A 152 -9.79 -0.19 -4.60
CA ASN A 152 -10.04 1.15 -5.15
C ASN A 152 -10.83 2.02 -4.17
N ASN A 153 -11.02 3.30 -4.51
CA ASN A 153 -11.71 4.27 -3.66
C ASN A 153 -13.22 4.00 -3.52
N ASP A 154 -13.82 3.22 -4.44
CA ASP A 154 -15.21 2.76 -4.36
C ASP A 154 -15.36 1.52 -3.46
N GLY A 155 -14.25 1.04 -2.86
CA GLY A 155 -14.23 -0.16 -2.02
C GLY A 155 -14.19 -1.47 -2.80
N LYS A 156 -14.15 -1.44 -4.15
CA LYS A 156 -13.98 -2.63 -4.98
C LYS A 156 -12.59 -3.23 -4.77
N LYS A 157 -12.55 -4.55 -4.65
CA LYS A 157 -11.34 -5.33 -4.40
C LYS A 157 -10.96 -6.06 -5.69
N TYR A 158 -9.68 -6.23 -5.96
CA TYR A 158 -9.16 -6.97 -7.10
C TYR A 158 -8.03 -7.84 -6.59
N LEU A 159 -8.14 -9.16 -6.76
CA LEU A 159 -7.25 -10.14 -6.14
C LEU A 159 -6.53 -10.95 -7.22
N LYS A 160 -5.21 -11.10 -7.06
CA LYS A 160 -4.40 -12.09 -7.78
C LYS A 160 -3.66 -12.96 -6.76
N PRO A 161 -4.10 -14.21 -6.54
CA PRO A 161 -3.42 -15.16 -5.67
C PRO A 161 -2.24 -15.83 -6.40
N ASN A 162 -1.36 -16.50 -5.65
CA ASN A 162 -0.20 -17.25 -6.14
C ASN A 162 0.70 -16.43 -7.08
N LEU A 163 0.84 -15.14 -6.76
CA LEU A 163 1.47 -14.12 -7.55
C LEU A 163 2.96 -14.43 -7.80
N GLN A 164 3.37 -14.38 -9.06
CA GLN A 164 4.77 -14.40 -9.46
C GLN A 164 5.26 -12.98 -9.82
N ALA A 165 6.57 -12.76 -9.79
CA ALA A 165 7.14 -11.44 -10.11
C ALA A 165 6.70 -10.91 -11.49
N ASN A 166 6.64 -11.78 -12.50
CA ASN A 166 6.22 -11.41 -13.85
C ASN A 166 4.73 -11.05 -13.97
N ASP A 167 3.91 -11.43 -13.00
CA ASP A 167 2.47 -11.12 -12.99
C ASP A 167 2.17 -9.71 -12.48
N ILE A 168 3.08 -9.10 -11.71
CA ILE A 168 2.83 -7.83 -11.00
C ILE A 168 2.52 -6.69 -11.96
N ALA A 169 3.41 -6.47 -12.94
CA ALA A 169 3.28 -5.35 -13.87
C ALA A 169 2.03 -5.50 -14.78
N PRO A 170 1.76 -6.67 -15.39
CA PRO A 170 0.50 -6.91 -16.11
C PRO A 170 -0.73 -6.68 -15.23
N PHE A 171 -0.76 -7.21 -14.01
CA PHE A 171 -1.92 -7.11 -13.14
C PHE A 171 -2.26 -5.66 -12.76
N VAL A 172 -1.25 -4.87 -12.36
CA VAL A 172 -1.46 -3.44 -12.01
C VAL A 172 -1.90 -2.65 -13.24
N LYS A 173 -1.33 -2.95 -14.42
CA LYS A 173 -1.72 -2.34 -15.68
C LYS A 173 -3.17 -2.66 -16.03
N ASP A 174 -3.54 -3.93 -16.03
CA ASP A 174 -4.90 -4.37 -16.36
C ASP A 174 -5.92 -3.79 -15.37
N TYR A 175 -5.57 -3.65 -14.09
CA TYR A 175 -6.39 -2.97 -13.10
C TYR A 175 -6.63 -1.51 -13.49
N LYS A 176 -5.56 -0.77 -13.84
CA LYS A 176 -5.65 0.63 -14.26
C LYS A 176 -6.46 0.81 -15.55
N GLU A 177 -6.41 -0.17 -16.44
CA GLU A 177 -7.19 -0.21 -17.68
C GLU A 177 -8.63 -0.73 -17.47
N GLY A 178 -9.02 -1.09 -16.24
CA GLY A 178 -10.37 -1.58 -15.91
C GLY A 178 -10.67 -2.99 -16.43
N LYS A 179 -9.64 -3.78 -16.76
CA LYS A 179 -9.76 -5.13 -17.33
C LYS A 179 -9.86 -6.22 -16.28
N VAL A 180 -9.42 -5.96 -15.04
CA VAL A 180 -9.51 -6.93 -13.95
C VAL A 180 -10.93 -6.92 -13.38
N PRO A 181 -11.62 -8.07 -13.26
CA PRO A 181 -12.93 -8.13 -12.64
C PRO A 181 -12.83 -7.92 -11.11
N PRO A 182 -13.85 -7.32 -10.48
CA PRO A 182 -13.87 -7.15 -9.03
C PRO A 182 -13.97 -8.52 -8.34
N TYR A 183 -13.14 -8.70 -7.32
CA TYR A 183 -13.17 -9.83 -6.40
C TYR A 183 -14.28 -9.65 -5.37
N LEU A 184 -15.12 -10.67 -5.25
CA LEU A 184 -16.14 -10.79 -4.21
C LEU A 184 -15.66 -11.77 -3.16
N LYS A 185 -15.70 -11.35 -1.89
CA LYS A 185 -15.42 -12.25 -0.77
C LYS A 185 -16.49 -13.34 -0.75
N SER A 186 -16.05 -14.58 -0.82
CA SER A 186 -16.92 -15.76 -0.77
C SER A 186 -16.34 -16.77 0.22
N GLU A 187 -17.21 -17.42 0.98
CA GLU A 187 -16.83 -18.60 1.74
C GLU A 187 -16.69 -19.80 0.79
N PRO A 188 -15.85 -20.80 1.12
CA PRO A 188 -15.78 -22.02 0.32
C PRO A 188 -17.16 -22.63 0.16
N ILE A 189 -17.47 -23.12 -1.04
CA ILE A 189 -18.72 -23.82 -1.31
C ILE A 189 -18.75 -25.07 -0.40
N PRO A 190 -19.75 -25.22 0.49
CA PRO A 190 -19.82 -26.35 1.39
C PRO A 190 -19.92 -27.67 0.61
N GLU A 191 -19.09 -28.65 0.97
CA GLU A 191 -19.05 -29.97 0.30
C GLU A 191 -20.41 -30.71 0.40
N GLU A 192 -21.15 -30.48 1.49
CA GLU A 192 -22.52 -30.96 1.65
C GLU A 192 -23.46 -29.82 2.01
N ASN A 193 -24.47 -29.59 1.17
CA ASN A 193 -25.51 -28.58 1.36
C ASN A 193 -26.92 -29.20 1.18
N LYS A 194 -27.13 -30.36 1.82
CA LYS A 194 -28.35 -31.17 1.71
C LYS A 194 -29.35 -30.95 2.85
N GLU A 195 -29.03 -30.07 3.80
CA GLU A 195 -29.89 -29.75 4.92
C GLU A 195 -31.08 -28.87 4.49
N PRO A 196 -32.20 -28.89 5.25
CA PRO A 196 -33.38 -28.07 4.92
C PRO A 196 -33.10 -26.56 4.92
N VAL A 197 -32.05 -26.13 5.64
CA VAL A 197 -31.48 -24.78 5.56
C VAL A 197 -30.26 -24.84 4.68
N LYS A 198 -30.33 -24.22 3.49
CA LYS A 198 -29.20 -24.18 2.56
C LYS A 198 -28.25 -23.04 2.91
N VAL A 199 -26.97 -23.34 3.03
CA VAL A 199 -25.91 -22.34 3.15
C VAL A 199 -25.66 -21.75 1.75
N VAL A 200 -25.77 -20.43 1.62
CA VAL A 200 -25.50 -19.71 0.37
C VAL A 200 -24.25 -18.88 0.57
N VAL A 201 -23.22 -19.15 -0.23
CA VAL A 201 -22.00 -18.35 -0.31
C VAL A 201 -22.07 -17.40 -1.50
N ALA A 202 -21.24 -16.35 -1.54
CA ALA A 202 -21.29 -15.34 -2.59
C ALA A 202 -21.16 -15.93 -4.01
N ASP A 203 -20.38 -16.99 -4.19
CA ASP A 203 -20.26 -17.72 -5.47
C ASP A 203 -21.55 -18.45 -5.89
N THR A 204 -22.37 -18.89 -4.93
CA THR A 204 -23.61 -19.64 -5.20
C THR A 204 -24.86 -18.78 -5.19
N LEU A 205 -24.74 -17.50 -4.81
CA LEU A 205 -25.87 -16.61 -4.55
C LEU A 205 -26.67 -16.32 -5.82
N GLU A 206 -26.01 -16.10 -6.95
CA GLU A 206 -26.68 -15.84 -8.22
C GLU A 206 -27.51 -17.05 -8.68
N ASP A 207 -26.96 -18.26 -8.54
CA ASP A 207 -27.60 -19.50 -8.97
C ASP A 207 -28.74 -19.91 -8.02
N MET A 208 -28.48 -19.88 -6.71
CA MET A 208 -29.41 -20.38 -5.69
C MET A 208 -30.51 -19.40 -5.30
N VAL A 209 -30.32 -18.09 -5.49
CA VAL A 209 -31.29 -17.06 -5.07
C VAL A 209 -31.93 -16.38 -6.28
N PHE A 210 -31.13 -15.90 -7.23
CA PHE A 210 -31.66 -15.12 -8.36
C PHE A 210 -32.14 -15.97 -9.54
N LYS A 211 -31.52 -17.13 -9.78
CA LYS A 211 -31.92 -18.08 -10.85
C LYS A 211 -32.79 -19.25 -10.36
N SER A 212 -33.05 -19.33 -9.06
CA SER A 212 -33.81 -20.44 -8.45
C SER A 212 -35.29 -20.53 -8.87
N GLY A 213 -35.85 -19.51 -9.56
CA GLY A 213 -37.26 -19.51 -9.98
C GLY A 213 -38.26 -19.58 -8.81
N LYS A 214 -37.82 -19.28 -7.58
CA LYS A 214 -38.64 -19.29 -6.35
C LYS A 214 -38.99 -17.88 -5.85
N ASN A 215 -38.80 -16.87 -6.69
CA ASN A 215 -39.23 -15.49 -6.45
C ASN A 215 -40.45 -15.18 -7.30
#